data_AF-A0A519P9S1-F1
#
_entry.id   AF-A0A519P9S1-F1
#
_cell.length_a   1.000
_cell.length_b   1.000
_cell.length_c   1.000
_cell.angle_alpha   90.00
_cell.angle_beta   90.00
_cell.angle_gamma   90.00
#
_symmetry.space_group_name_H-M   'P 1'
#
loop_
_entity.id
_entity.type
_entity.pdbx_description
1 polymer ?
#
loop_
_entity_poly.entity_id
_entity_poly.type
_entity_poly.pdbx_seq_one_letter_code
_entity_poly.pdbx_strand_id
1 'polypeptide(L)' 'MSDVLERIAGYKREDVAARKAARSQGSVEAAAREASAPRGFRDALLAKAGRRPALIAEVKKASPSKGLIRADFDPPLLA' A
#
# COMPACT_ATOMS: atom_id res chain seq x y z
N MET A 1 -13.06 23.96 6.89
CA MET A 1 -12.71 22.66 7.51
C MET A 1 -11.97 21.86 6.45
N SER A 2 -10.64 21.76 6.52
CA SER A 2 -9.89 20.98 5.53
C SER A 2 -10.18 19.49 5.73
N ASP A 3 -10.51 18.79 4.66
CA ASP A 3 -10.81 17.36 4.67
C ASP A 3 -9.58 16.56 5.16
N VAL A 4 -9.81 15.46 5.89
CA VAL A 4 -8.76 14.49 6.23
C VAL A 4 -8.03 14.03 4.97
N LEU A 5 -8.72 13.92 3.83
CA LEU A 5 -8.10 13.60 2.54
C LEU A 5 -7.19 14.71 2.03
N GLU A 6 -7.54 15.99 2.17
CA GLU A 6 -6.68 17.11 1.79
C GLU A 6 -5.39 17.12 2.60
N ARG A 7 -5.50 16.88 3.92
CA ARG A 7 -4.32 16.73 4.79
C ARG A 7 -3.46 15.54 4.36
N ILE A 8 -4.07 14.40 4.01
CA ILE A 8 -3.35 13.23 3.52
C ILE A 8 -2.61 13.53 2.21
N ALA A 9 -3.31 14.17 1.27
CA ALA A 9 -2.73 14.54 -0.02
C ALA A 9 -1.60 15.57 0.14
N GLY A 10 -1.77 16.55 1.03
CA GLY A 10 -0.76 17.56 1.35
C GLY A 10 0.57 16.94 1.76
N TYR A 11 0.58 16.19 2.88
CA TYR A 11 1.83 15.58 3.35
C TYR A 11 2.39 14.56 2.34
N LYS A 12 1.53 13.87 1.57
CA LYS A 12 2.01 12.88 0.59
C LYS A 12 2.76 13.53 -0.57
N ARG A 13 2.39 14.74 -0.99
CA ARG A 13 3.15 15.49 -2.01
C ARG A 13 4.56 15.85 -1.51
N GLU A 14 4.67 16.28 -0.27
CA GLU A 14 5.97 16.57 0.37
C GLU A 14 6.83 15.31 0.50
N ASP A 15 6.26 14.19 0.96
CA ASP A 15 6.92 12.88 1.04
C ASP A 15 7.40 12.38 -0.33
N VAL A 16 6.58 12.55 -1.38
CA VAL A 16 6.99 12.19 -2.76
C VAL A 16 8.12 13.11 -3.26
N ALA A 17 8.05 14.41 -3.00
CA ALA A 17 9.10 15.34 -3.40
C ALA A 17 10.44 15.00 -2.73
N ALA A 18 10.44 14.74 -1.42
CA ALA A 18 11.62 14.31 -0.68
C ALA A 18 12.20 12.98 -1.21
N ARG A 19 11.35 12.00 -1.52
CA ARG A 19 11.79 10.72 -2.10
C ARG A 19 12.38 10.86 -3.49
N LYS A 20 11.81 11.72 -4.35
CA LYS A 20 12.36 12.00 -5.68
C LYS A 20 13.71 12.69 -5.62
N ALA A 21 13.92 13.56 -4.62
CA ALA A 21 15.23 14.18 -4.39
C ALA A 21 16.27 13.14 -3.91
N ALA A 22 15.85 12.19 -3.07
CA ALA A 22 16.74 11.14 -2.53
C ALA A 22 17.02 9.99 -3.53
N ARG A 23 16.09 9.69 -4.44
CA ARG A 23 16.21 8.59 -5.40
C ARG A 23 15.68 9.00 -6.76
N SER A 24 16.55 8.94 -7.77
CA SER A 24 16.20 9.29 -9.15
C SER A 24 15.12 8.37 -9.71
N GLN A 25 14.30 8.91 -10.60
CA GLN A 25 13.28 8.15 -11.34
C GLN A 25 13.91 6.96 -12.09
N GLY A 26 15.07 7.14 -12.73
CA GLY A 26 15.76 6.06 -13.44
C GLY A 26 16.17 4.90 -12.53
N SER A 27 16.59 5.17 -11.28
CA SER A 27 16.89 4.13 -10.29
C SER A 27 15.64 3.38 -9.82
N VAL A 28 14.50 4.07 -9.71
CA VAL A 28 13.21 3.42 -9.40
C VAL A 28 12.80 2.48 -10.53
N GLU A 29 12.92 2.93 -11.78
CA GLU A 29 12.59 2.12 -12.95
C GLU A 29 13.54 0.92 -13.14
N ALA A 30 14.85 1.09 -12.90
CA ALA A 30 15.79 -0.02 -12.96
C ALA A 30 15.42 -1.12 -11.95
N ALA A 31 15.18 -0.75 -10.69
CA ALA A 31 14.75 -1.72 -9.68
C ALA A 31 13.38 -2.35 -10.00
N ALA A 32 12.48 -1.60 -10.64
CA ALA A 32 11.19 -2.16 -11.07
C ALA A 32 11.35 -3.21 -12.17
N ARG A 33 12.34 -3.08 -13.07
CA ARG A 33 12.67 -4.08 -14.10
C ARG A 33 13.31 -5.34 -13.52
N GLU A 34 14.08 -5.19 -12.44
CA GLU A 34 14.74 -6.31 -11.73
C GLU A 34 13.81 -7.06 -10.76
N ALA A 35 12.67 -6.47 -10.39
CA ALA A 35 11.71 -7.09 -9.50
C ALA A 35 11.08 -8.35 -10.11
N SER A 36 10.70 -9.30 -9.26
CA SER A 36 9.96 -10.50 -9.68
C SER A 36 8.67 -10.14 -10.42
N ALA A 37 8.25 -11.02 -11.35
CA ALA A 37 7.00 -10.85 -12.07
C ALA A 37 5.79 -10.61 -11.14
N PRO A 38 4.83 -9.74 -11.54
CA PRO A 38 3.61 -9.52 -10.78
C PRO A 38 2.85 -10.83 -10.53
N ARG A 39 2.28 -11.00 -9.33
CA ARG A 39 1.60 -12.23 -8.91
C ARG A 39 0.18 -12.42 -9.47
N GLY A 40 -0.34 -11.49 -10.28
CA GLY A 40 -1.69 -11.58 -10.85
C GLY A 40 -2.83 -11.28 -9.86
N PHE A 41 -2.82 -10.10 -9.22
CA PHE A 41 -3.79 -9.71 -8.18
C PHE A 41 -5.26 -9.83 -8.64
N ARG A 42 -5.59 -9.30 -9.83
CA ARG A 42 -6.95 -9.35 -10.39
C ARG A 42 -7.37 -10.79 -10.67
N ASP A 43 -6.50 -11.58 -11.29
CA ASP A 43 -6.81 -12.94 -11.69
C ASP A 43 -7.06 -13.84 -10.48
N ALA A 44 -6.31 -13.64 -9.39
CA ALA A 44 -6.53 -14.35 -8.13
C ALA A 44 -7.91 -14.06 -7.50
N LEU A 45 -8.43 -12.84 -7.66
CA LEU A 45 -9.78 -12.49 -7.20
C LEU A 45 -10.85 -13.11 -8.12
N LEU A 46 -10.68 -13.00 -9.44
CA LEU A 46 -11.61 -13.55 -10.42
C LEU A 46 -11.71 -15.08 -10.34
N ALA A 47 -10.60 -15.78 -10.11
CA ALA A 47 -10.59 -17.24 -9.96
C ALA A 47 -11.38 -17.73 -8.72
N LYS A 48 -11.53 -16.89 -7.70
CA LYS A 48 -12.29 -17.21 -6.48
C LYS A 48 -13.74 -16.75 -6.56
N ALA A 49 -14.00 -15.65 -7.27
CA ALA A 49 -15.32 -15.08 -7.45
C ALA A 49 -16.31 -16.14 -7.97
N GLY A 50 -17.51 -16.19 -7.37
CA GLY A 50 -18.55 -17.15 -7.72
C GLY A 50 -18.42 -18.55 -7.09
N ARG A 51 -17.25 -18.91 -6.54
CA ARG A 51 -17.06 -20.17 -5.78
C ARG A 51 -17.00 -19.95 -4.28
N ARG A 52 -16.39 -18.83 -3.85
CA ARG A 52 -16.21 -18.41 -2.45
C ARG A 52 -15.94 -16.91 -2.41
N PRO A 53 -16.05 -16.26 -1.24
CA PRO A 53 -15.61 -14.88 -1.10
C PRO A 53 -14.16 -14.68 -1.54
N ALA A 54 -13.94 -13.73 -2.45
CA ALA A 54 -12.63 -13.28 -2.85
C ALA A 54 -12.17 -12.18 -1.88
N LEU A 55 -11.45 -12.59 -0.82
CA LEU A 55 -11.01 -11.69 0.25
C LEU A 55 -9.66 -11.05 -0.06
N ILE A 56 -9.60 -9.71 0.03
CA ILE A 56 -8.36 -8.95 0.17
C ILE A 56 -8.20 -8.68 1.66
N ALA A 57 -7.27 -9.39 2.32
CA ALA A 57 -6.97 -9.16 3.73
C ALA A 57 -6.00 -7.98 3.86
N GLU A 58 -6.41 -6.92 4.54
CA GLU A 58 -5.56 -5.74 4.79
C GLU A 58 -4.79 -5.89 6.10
N VAL A 59 -3.47 -5.77 6.03
CA VAL A 59 -2.57 -5.73 7.21
C VAL A 59 -2.43 -4.27 7.66
N LYS A 60 -3.11 -3.87 8.75
CA LYS A 60 -3.22 -2.46 9.17
C LYS A 60 -2.91 -2.23 10.66
N LYS A 61 -1.98 -1.30 10.94
CA LYS A 61 -1.60 -0.92 12.32
C LYS A 61 -2.55 0.10 12.95
N ALA A 62 -2.95 1.12 12.20
CA ALA A 62 -3.78 2.23 12.69
C ALA A 62 -4.59 2.89 11.55
N SER A 63 -5.60 3.68 11.89
CA SER A 63 -6.32 4.55 10.94
C SER A 63 -6.66 5.91 11.56
N PRO A 64 -6.88 6.96 10.75
CA PRO A 64 -7.36 8.25 11.26
C PRO A 64 -8.68 8.17 12.03
N SER A 65 -9.57 7.26 11.64
CA SER A 65 -10.91 7.12 12.24
C SER A 65 -10.97 6.22 13.47
N LYS A 66 -10.02 5.29 13.64
CA LYS A 66 -10.03 4.29 14.72
C LYS A 66 -8.79 4.35 15.62
N GLY A 67 -7.82 5.20 15.32
CA GLY A 67 -6.56 5.25 16.06
C GLY A 67 -5.75 3.98 15.88
N LEU A 68 -5.06 3.54 16.93
CA LEU A 68 -4.30 2.30 16.95
C LEU A 68 -5.25 1.09 16.88
N ILE A 69 -5.10 0.26 15.86
CA ILE A 69 -5.90 -0.96 15.64
C ILE A 69 -5.19 -2.17 16.25
N ARG A 70 -3.87 -2.25 16.09
CA ARG A 70 -3.05 -3.34 16.60
C ARG A 70 -1.72 -2.82 17.12
N ALA A 71 -1.50 -2.97 18.43
CA ALA A 71 -0.26 -2.54 19.09
C ALA A 71 0.91 -3.46 18.73
N ASP A 72 0.71 -4.77 18.88
CA ASP A 72 1.67 -5.81 18.48
C ASP A 72 1.52 -6.12 16.99
N PHE A 73 2.26 -5.35 16.18
CA PHE A 73 2.10 -5.31 14.73
C PHE A 73 3.35 -5.87 14.02
N ASP A 74 3.26 -7.15 13.66
CA ASP A 74 4.27 -7.90 12.89
C ASP A 74 3.71 -8.25 11.50
N PRO A 75 4.03 -7.50 10.42
CA PRO A 75 3.47 -7.74 9.11
C PRO A 75 3.78 -9.13 8.51
N PRO A 76 5.00 -9.68 8.61
CA PRO A 76 5.27 -11.06 8.21
C PRO A 76 4.37 -12.10 8.87
N LEU A 77 4.07 -11.99 10.18
CA LEU A 77 3.16 -12.91 10.85
C LEU A 77 1.68 -12.71 10.48
N LEU A 78 1.33 -11.57 9.88
CA LEU A 78 -0.04 -11.21 9.50
C LEU A 78 -0.37 -11.50 8.03
N ALA A 79 0.64 -11.79 7.21
CA ALA A 79 0.53 -11.99 5.76
C ALA A 79 0.32 -13.47 5.39
#